data_AF-A0A496S2Z3-F1
#
_entry.id   AF-A0A496S2Z3-F1
#
_cell.length_a   1.000
_cell.length_b   1.000
_cell.length_c   1.000
_cell.angle_alpha   90.00
_cell.angle_beta   90.00
_cell.angle_gamma   90.00
#
_symmetry.space_group_name_H-M   'P 1'
#
loop_
_entity.id
_entity.type
_entity.pdbx_description
1 polymer ?
#
loop_
_entity_poly.entity_id
_entity_poly.type
_entity_poly.pdbx_seq_one_letter_code
_entity_poly.pdbx_strand_id
1 'polypeptide(L)'
;MTKKLIEFTYEGKKYFILNPTQDQLLRIDLEYRRAFAEAVRNGIMTELEAKQIFEKTGVWGDEQEQKVRELQVQIVTAELELEKEEDEKKGKELAFKIMQLRNKLLDLITHKTRLFSSQTAEGYADEARTIQFAVECTVDENNQRIFNSRADFVNHPDTTFTATCYGYALLANAGLKEEDTRPDFAERRWLREHGYLNNEDDLTDKYYKEIVADAIGTEAKEAKKPRKRRRKKKE
;
A
#
# COMPACT_ATOMS: atom_id res chain seq x y z
N MET A 1 3.36 33.45 -0.14
CA MET A 1 2.69 32.49 0.76
C MET A 1 2.99 31.10 0.28
N THR A 2 3.49 30.23 1.16
CA THR A 2 3.80 28.84 0.83
C THR A 2 2.50 28.06 0.63
N LYS A 3 2.37 27.32 -0.48
CA LYS A 3 1.14 26.59 -0.80
C LYS A 3 1.02 25.34 0.10
N LYS A 4 -0.16 25.12 0.68
CA LYS A 4 -0.49 23.89 1.43
C LYS A 4 -0.56 22.70 0.46
N LEU A 5 0.12 21.61 0.79
CA LEU A 5 0.06 20.34 0.05
C LEU A 5 -1.00 19.43 0.65
N ILE A 6 -0.94 19.23 1.97
CA ILE A 6 -1.83 18.33 2.71
C ILE A 6 -2.32 19.04 3.98
N GLU A 7 -3.59 18.84 4.33
CA GLU A 7 -4.20 19.19 5.61
C GLU A 7 -4.60 17.90 6.34
N PHE A 8 -4.27 17.79 7.62
CA PHE A 8 -4.67 16.65 8.44
C PHE A 8 -5.02 17.09 9.87
N THR A 9 -5.79 16.26 10.57
CA THR A 9 -6.18 16.50 11.97
C THR A 9 -5.61 15.42 12.86
N TYR A 10 -5.05 15.81 13.99
CA TYR A 10 -4.55 14.91 15.03
C TYR A 10 -5.01 15.43 16.40
N GLU A 11 -5.67 14.58 17.19
CA GLU A 11 -6.25 14.94 18.50
C GLU A 11 -7.09 16.25 18.48
N GLY A 12 -7.85 16.46 17.41
CA GLY A 12 -8.71 17.64 17.25
C GLY A 12 -7.98 18.92 16.85
N LYS A 13 -6.66 18.89 16.65
CA LYS A 13 -5.86 20.02 16.14
C LYS A 13 -5.53 19.84 14.67
N LYS A 14 -5.50 20.94 13.92
CA LYS A 14 -5.18 20.96 12.50
C LYS A 14 -3.70 21.19 12.25
N TYR A 15 -3.17 20.43 11.30
CA TYR A 15 -1.78 20.49 10.86
C TYR A 15 -1.71 20.52 9.34
N PHE A 16 -0.60 21.04 8.83
CA PHE A 16 -0.40 21.20 7.40
C PHE A 16 1.00 20.75 7.00
N ILE A 17 1.09 20.10 5.85
CA ILE A 17 2.34 19.92 5.12
C ILE A 17 2.39 20.98 4.03
N LEU A 18 3.39 21.85 4.10
CA LEU A 18 3.61 22.92 3.13
C LEU A 18 4.54 22.48 2.00
N ASN A 19 4.42 23.13 0.84
CA ASN A 19 5.37 22.96 -0.24
C ASN A 19 6.72 23.60 0.14
N PRO A 20 7.86 22.90 0.10
CA PRO A 20 9.13 23.53 0.47
C PRO A 20 9.45 24.74 -0.42
N THR A 21 10.04 25.76 0.19
CA THR A 21 10.75 26.81 -0.56
C THR A 21 12.03 26.23 -1.18
N GLN A 22 12.63 26.92 -2.16
CA GLN A 22 13.88 26.46 -2.79
C GLN A 22 15.02 26.25 -1.77
N ASP A 23 15.11 27.13 -0.78
CA ASP A 23 16.10 27.02 0.30
C ASP A 23 15.85 25.80 1.22
N GLN A 24 14.59 25.50 1.53
CA GLN A 24 14.22 24.28 2.25
C GLN A 24 14.51 23.03 1.43
N LEU A 25 14.22 23.05 0.13
CA LEU A 25 14.49 21.94 -0.78
C LEU A 25 15.98 21.61 -0.84
N LEU A 26 16.84 22.63 -0.91
CA LEU A 26 18.29 22.46 -0.84
C LEU A 26 18.74 21.79 0.47
N ARG A 27 18.14 22.16 1.61
CA ARG A 27 18.43 21.49 2.90
C ARG A 27 17.96 20.04 2.94
N ILE A 28 16.77 19.77 2.40
CA ILE A 28 16.21 18.41 2.31
C ILE A 28 17.11 17.51 1.45
N ASP A 29 17.52 18.00 0.28
CA ASP A 29 18.40 17.25 -0.63
C ASP A 29 19.83 17.09 -0.08
N LEU A 30 20.32 18.07 0.69
CA LEU A 30 21.60 17.94 1.39
C LEU A 30 21.57 16.80 2.41
N GLU A 31 20.46 16.62 3.13
CA GLU A 31 20.32 15.53 4.10
C GLU A 31 20.34 14.16 3.41
N TYR A 32 19.68 14.02 2.27
CA TYR A 32 19.79 12.81 1.43
C TYR A 32 21.26 12.51 1.10
N ARG A 33 21.99 13.49 0.55
CA ARG A 33 23.39 13.29 0.13
C ARG A 33 24.30 12.95 1.30
N ARG A 34 24.07 13.57 2.46
CA ARG A 34 24.81 13.29 3.69
C ARG A 34 24.57 11.86 4.15
N ALA A 35 23.31 11.46 4.26
CA ALA A 35 22.90 10.13 4.69
C ALA A 35 23.40 9.04 3.73
N PHE A 36 23.29 9.27 2.42
CA PHE A 36 23.80 8.35 1.40
C PHE A 36 25.34 8.18 1.51
N ALA A 37 26.08 9.29 1.60
CA ALA A 37 27.53 9.25 1.72
C ALA A 37 28.01 8.60 3.03
N GLU A 38 27.24 8.73 4.12
CA GLU A 38 27.49 8.02 5.37
C GLU A 38 27.20 6.53 5.23
N ALA A 39 26.06 6.14 4.65
CA ALA A 39 25.68 4.75 4.46
C ALA A 39 26.71 3.98 3.62
N VAL A 40 27.14 4.56 2.49
CA VAL A 40 28.17 3.96 1.63
C VAL A 40 29.50 3.82 2.37
N ARG A 41 29.93 4.85 3.13
CA ARG A 41 31.17 4.77 3.93
C ARG A 41 31.11 3.70 5.02
N ASN A 42 29.93 3.44 5.56
CA ASN A 42 29.69 2.40 6.55
C ASN A 42 29.48 1.00 5.92
N GLY A 43 29.61 0.86 4.60
CA GLY A 43 29.50 -0.41 3.90
C GLY A 43 28.07 -0.92 3.72
N ILE A 44 27.06 -0.04 3.85
CA ILE A 44 25.70 -0.37 3.44
C ILE A 44 25.68 -0.48 1.91
N MET A 45 25.09 -1.57 1.42
CA MET A 45 25.02 -1.84 -0.02
C MET A 45 24.16 -0.80 -0.75
N THR A 46 24.53 -0.49 -1.98
CA THR A 46 23.68 0.27 -2.91
C THR A 46 22.52 -0.58 -3.42
N GLU A 47 21.47 0.05 -3.96
CA GLU A 47 20.38 -0.66 -4.63
C GLU A 47 20.86 -1.57 -5.76
N LEU A 48 21.90 -1.14 -6.50
CA LEU A 48 22.47 -1.94 -7.58
C LEU A 48 23.15 -3.21 -7.04
N GLU A 49 23.91 -3.11 -5.95
CA GLU A 49 24.53 -4.26 -5.29
C GLU A 49 23.48 -5.18 -4.68
N ALA A 50 22.47 -4.61 -4.01
CA ALA A 50 21.32 -5.35 -3.49
C ALA A 50 20.62 -6.14 -4.59
N LYS A 51 20.34 -5.51 -5.74
CA LYS A 51 19.75 -6.16 -6.91
C LYS A 51 20.57 -7.37 -7.37
N GLN A 52 21.89 -7.21 -7.52
CA GLN A 52 22.77 -8.32 -7.93
C GLN A 52 22.76 -9.47 -6.92
N ILE A 53 22.74 -9.16 -5.61
CA ILE A 53 22.67 -10.17 -4.54
C ILE A 53 21.32 -10.89 -4.57
N PHE A 54 20.20 -10.17 -4.68
CA PHE A 54 18.86 -10.74 -4.69
C PHE A 54 18.61 -11.61 -5.92
N GLU A 55 19.13 -11.22 -7.09
CA GLU A 55 19.08 -12.01 -8.31
C GLU A 55 19.89 -13.30 -8.15
N LYS A 56 21.13 -13.20 -7.65
CA LYS A 56 22.01 -14.36 -7.43
C LYS A 56 21.47 -15.34 -6.40
N THR A 57 20.81 -14.84 -5.36
CA THR A 57 20.24 -15.66 -4.27
C THR A 57 18.83 -16.16 -4.59
N GLY A 58 18.22 -15.72 -5.69
CA GLY A 58 16.85 -16.07 -6.07
C GLY A 58 15.77 -15.45 -5.19
N VAL A 59 16.13 -14.47 -4.35
CA VAL A 59 15.19 -13.74 -3.48
C VAL A 59 14.28 -12.84 -4.31
N TRP A 60 14.86 -12.16 -5.30
CA TRP A 60 14.14 -11.32 -6.23
C TRP A 60 14.89 -11.20 -7.56
N GLY A 61 14.24 -11.53 -8.66
CA GLY A 61 14.78 -11.40 -10.02
C GLY A 61 13.68 -11.44 -11.08
N ASP A 62 14.04 -11.88 -12.29
CA ASP A 62 13.14 -11.87 -13.45
C ASP A 62 11.84 -12.65 -13.23
N GLU A 63 11.86 -13.74 -12.45
CA GLU A 63 10.66 -14.53 -12.15
C GLU A 63 9.62 -13.71 -11.36
N GLN A 64 10.05 -12.97 -10.34
CA GLN A 64 9.17 -12.15 -9.52
C GLN A 64 8.68 -10.93 -10.31
N GLU A 65 9.54 -10.30 -11.11
CA GLU A 65 9.13 -9.21 -12.02
C GLU A 65 8.10 -9.69 -13.04
N GLN A 66 8.26 -10.91 -13.57
CA GLN A 66 7.30 -11.52 -14.48
C GLN A 66 5.95 -11.77 -13.78
N LYS A 67 5.95 -12.29 -12.54
CA LYS A 67 4.71 -12.46 -11.74
C LYS A 67 3.98 -11.13 -11.52
N VAL A 68 4.72 -10.05 -11.24
CA VAL A 68 4.15 -8.70 -11.11
C VAL A 68 3.44 -8.29 -12.41
N ARG A 69 4.11 -8.44 -13.56
CA ARG A 69 3.52 -8.11 -14.87
C ARG A 69 2.30 -8.97 -15.19
N GLU A 70 2.36 -10.27 -14.91
CA GLU A 70 1.24 -11.19 -15.13
C GLU A 70 0.02 -10.82 -14.29
N LEU A 71 0.22 -10.49 -13.00
CA LEU A 71 -0.87 -10.03 -12.14
C LEU A 71 -1.48 -8.73 -12.65
N GLN A 72 -0.66 -7.77 -13.09
CA GLN A 72 -1.14 -6.51 -13.68
C GLN A 72 -2.01 -6.77 -14.92
N VAL A 73 -1.57 -7.65 -15.83
CA VAL A 73 -2.35 -8.02 -17.03
C VAL A 73 -3.64 -8.73 -16.65
N GLN A 74 -3.61 -9.62 -15.66
CA GLN A 74 -4.82 -10.32 -15.17
C GLN A 74 -5.82 -9.37 -14.54
N ILE A 75 -5.35 -8.39 -13.77
CA ILE A 75 -6.20 -7.34 -13.18
C ILE A 75 -6.87 -6.55 -14.30
N VAL A 76 -6.10 -5.99 -15.24
CA VAL A 76 -6.65 -5.17 -16.33
C VAL A 76 -7.64 -5.96 -17.20
N THR A 77 -7.32 -7.22 -17.51
CA THR A 77 -8.25 -8.09 -18.28
C THR A 77 -9.56 -8.30 -17.53
N ALA A 78 -9.48 -8.60 -16.23
CA ALA A 78 -10.67 -8.84 -15.41
C ALA A 78 -11.50 -7.55 -15.19
N GLU A 79 -10.85 -6.39 -15.10
CA GLU A 79 -11.54 -5.09 -15.03
C GLU A 79 -12.35 -4.83 -16.31
N LEU A 80 -11.77 -5.07 -17.49
CA LEU A 80 -12.47 -4.94 -18.76
C LEU A 80 -13.64 -5.93 -18.94
N GLU A 81 -13.54 -7.11 -18.32
CA GLU A 81 -14.65 -8.09 -18.24
C GLU A 81 -15.75 -7.60 -17.29
N LEU A 82 -15.37 -7.08 -16.11
CA LEU A 82 -16.30 -6.58 -15.10
C LEU A 82 -17.13 -5.40 -15.63
N GLU A 83 -16.51 -4.47 -16.35
CA GLU A 83 -17.21 -3.31 -16.94
C GLU A 83 -18.31 -3.69 -17.93
N LYS A 84 -18.23 -4.87 -18.55
CA LYS A 84 -19.18 -5.37 -19.55
C LYS A 84 -20.18 -6.37 -18.97
N GLU A 85 -20.02 -6.76 -17.72
CA GLU A 85 -20.83 -7.81 -17.12
C GLU A 85 -22.14 -7.25 -16.59
N GLU A 86 -23.25 -7.84 -17.05
CA GLU A 86 -24.61 -7.46 -16.67
C GLU A 86 -25.19 -8.43 -15.62
N ASP A 87 -24.66 -9.65 -15.53
CA ASP A 87 -25.08 -10.64 -14.54
C ASP A 87 -24.45 -10.33 -13.17
N GLU A 88 -25.29 -9.96 -12.19
CA GLU A 88 -24.84 -9.58 -10.85
C GLU A 88 -23.97 -10.66 -10.19
N LYS A 89 -24.28 -11.95 -10.40
CA LYS A 89 -23.52 -13.03 -9.77
C LYS A 89 -22.12 -13.13 -10.38
N LYS A 90 -22.02 -13.07 -11.71
CA LYS A 90 -20.71 -13.08 -12.39
C LYS A 90 -19.91 -11.82 -12.11
N GLY A 91 -20.55 -10.65 -12.11
CA GLY A 91 -19.92 -9.38 -11.77
C GLY A 91 -19.35 -9.42 -10.35
N LYS A 92 -20.08 -9.98 -9.39
CA LYS A 92 -19.60 -10.22 -8.03
C LYS A 92 -18.36 -11.12 -8.01
N GLU A 93 -18.41 -12.27 -8.68
CA GLU A 93 -17.28 -13.21 -8.77
C GLU A 93 -16.04 -12.55 -9.39
N LEU A 94 -16.21 -11.75 -10.44
CA LEU A 94 -15.14 -10.98 -11.09
C LEU A 94 -14.58 -9.90 -10.17
N ALA A 95 -15.42 -9.13 -9.49
CA ALA A 95 -15.00 -8.08 -8.56
C ALA A 95 -14.16 -8.66 -7.41
N PHE A 96 -14.58 -9.78 -6.81
CA PHE A 96 -13.79 -10.46 -5.78
C PHE A 96 -12.48 -11.04 -6.33
N LYS A 97 -12.49 -11.57 -7.55
CA LYS A 97 -11.27 -12.04 -8.20
C LYS A 97 -10.27 -10.91 -8.41
N ILE A 98 -10.71 -9.73 -8.87
CA ILE A 98 -9.84 -8.55 -9.02
C ILE A 98 -9.26 -8.15 -7.66
N MET A 99 -10.08 -8.08 -6.62
CA MET A 99 -9.63 -7.76 -5.26
C MET A 99 -8.55 -8.75 -4.77
N GLN A 100 -8.72 -10.05 -5.01
CA GLN A 100 -7.72 -11.07 -4.69
C GLN A 100 -6.42 -10.91 -5.48
N LEU A 101 -6.51 -10.59 -6.78
CA LEU A 101 -5.34 -10.35 -7.62
C LEU A 101 -4.57 -9.10 -7.16
N ARG A 102 -5.28 -8.02 -6.81
CA ARG A 102 -4.68 -6.81 -6.23
C ARG A 102 -3.99 -7.06 -4.91
N ASN A 103 -4.58 -7.86 -4.02
CA ASN A 103 -3.92 -8.25 -2.77
C ASN A 103 -2.62 -9.02 -3.03
N LYS A 104 -2.62 -9.98 -3.95
CA LYS A 104 -1.39 -10.70 -4.34
C LYS A 104 -0.34 -9.77 -4.94
N LEU A 105 -0.75 -8.82 -5.77
CA LEU A 105 0.14 -7.81 -6.34
C LEU A 105 0.73 -6.92 -5.24
N LEU A 106 -0.10 -6.47 -4.30
CA LEU A 106 0.31 -5.67 -3.16
C LEU A 106 1.30 -6.42 -2.27
N ASP A 107 1.09 -7.71 -2.01
CA ASP A 107 2.03 -8.55 -1.25
C ASP A 107 3.40 -8.62 -1.93
N LEU A 108 3.43 -8.82 -3.26
CA LEU A 108 4.68 -8.84 -4.02
C LEU A 108 5.39 -7.49 -4.04
N ILE A 109 4.66 -6.40 -4.25
CA ILE A 109 5.21 -5.05 -4.22
C ILE A 109 5.74 -4.72 -2.82
N THR A 110 4.99 -5.07 -1.77
CA THR A 110 5.41 -4.85 -0.37
C THR A 110 6.69 -5.62 -0.06
N HIS A 111 6.78 -6.87 -0.53
CA HIS A 111 8.00 -7.67 -0.39
C HIS A 111 9.18 -7.02 -1.10
N LYS A 112 9.00 -6.58 -2.37
CA LYS A 112 10.02 -5.84 -3.12
C LYS A 112 10.45 -4.58 -2.37
N THR A 113 9.49 -3.74 -1.98
CA THR A 113 9.78 -2.50 -1.24
C THR A 113 10.60 -2.80 0.00
N ARG A 114 10.23 -3.80 0.82
CA ARG A 114 11.00 -4.16 2.03
C ARG A 114 12.46 -4.50 1.73
N LEU A 115 12.72 -5.24 0.65
CA LEU A 115 14.06 -5.64 0.24
C LEU A 115 14.93 -4.44 -0.14
N PHE A 116 14.37 -3.47 -0.87
CA PHE A 116 15.14 -2.35 -1.41
C PHE A 116 15.13 -1.12 -0.48
N SER A 117 13.99 -0.77 0.12
CA SER A 117 13.83 0.50 0.86
C SER A 117 14.49 0.52 2.24
N SER A 118 14.75 -0.65 2.85
CA SER A 118 15.28 -0.72 4.22
C SER A 118 16.71 -1.24 4.32
N GLN A 119 17.26 -1.78 3.23
CA GLN A 119 18.55 -2.49 3.25
C GLN A 119 19.62 -1.81 2.39
N THR A 120 19.29 -0.68 1.76
CA THR A 120 20.16 0.00 0.81
C THR A 120 20.55 1.39 1.28
N ALA A 121 21.67 1.90 0.76
CA ALA A 121 22.15 3.24 1.05
C ALA A 121 21.14 4.31 0.58
N GLU A 122 20.51 4.09 -0.57
CA GLU A 122 19.42 4.91 -1.11
C GLU A 122 18.20 4.90 -0.21
N GLY A 123 17.75 3.72 0.24
CA GLY A 123 16.62 3.59 1.16
C GLY A 123 16.85 4.34 2.48
N TYR A 124 18.03 4.20 3.07
CA TYR A 124 18.43 4.97 4.26
C TYR A 124 18.43 6.49 4.01
N ALA A 125 18.92 6.91 2.84
CA ALA A 125 18.96 8.31 2.46
C ALA A 125 17.58 8.91 2.19
N ASP A 126 16.67 8.15 1.58
CA ASP A 126 15.27 8.55 1.33
C ASP A 126 14.47 8.68 2.62
N GLU A 127 14.71 7.80 3.60
CA GLU A 127 14.13 7.96 4.94
C GLU A 127 14.61 9.25 5.60
N ALA A 128 15.92 9.52 5.58
CA ALA A 128 16.49 10.74 6.15
C ALA A 128 15.95 12.00 5.43
N ARG A 129 15.81 11.94 4.10
CA ARG A 129 15.20 12.99 3.29
C ARG A 129 13.75 13.26 3.69
N THR A 130 12.96 12.20 3.86
CA THR A 130 11.54 12.30 4.24
C THR A 130 11.38 12.87 5.65
N ILE A 131 12.23 12.48 6.61
CA ILE A 131 12.25 13.08 7.94
C ILE A 131 12.59 14.57 7.85
N GLN A 132 13.62 14.94 7.06
CA GLN A 132 13.98 16.35 6.90
C GLN A 132 12.86 17.15 6.22
N PHE A 133 12.13 16.55 5.27
CA PHE A 133 10.94 17.13 4.67
C PHE A 133 9.87 17.39 5.74
N ALA A 134 9.55 16.40 6.58
CA ALA A 134 8.60 16.58 7.68
C ALA A 134 9.03 17.71 8.63
N VAL A 135 10.31 17.77 8.94
CA VAL A 135 10.90 18.81 9.79
C VAL A 135 10.76 20.20 9.18
N GLU A 136 11.03 20.39 7.88
CA GLU A 136 10.93 21.70 7.22
C GLU A 136 9.50 22.12 6.89
N CYS A 137 8.60 21.17 6.65
CA CYS A 137 7.31 21.43 6.00
C CYS A 137 6.09 21.25 6.91
N THR A 138 6.22 20.65 8.10
CA THR A 138 5.08 20.44 9.01
C THR A 138 4.84 21.68 9.89
N VAL A 139 3.63 22.22 9.82
CA VAL A 139 3.20 23.37 10.62
C VAL A 139 1.84 23.15 11.28
N ASP A 140 1.55 23.90 12.34
CA ASP A 140 0.22 23.99 12.94
C ASP A 140 -0.72 24.93 12.16
N GLU A 141 -1.93 25.12 12.68
CA GLU A 141 -2.93 26.05 12.13
C GLU A 141 -2.53 27.53 12.12
N ASN A 142 -1.56 27.91 12.94
CA ASN A 142 -1.00 29.26 12.99
C ASN A 142 0.23 29.41 12.08
N ASN A 143 0.52 28.40 11.25
CA ASN A 143 1.74 28.28 10.43
C ASN A 143 3.05 28.26 11.25
N GLN A 144 3.00 27.83 12.51
CA GLN A 144 4.18 27.63 13.33
C GLN A 144 4.77 26.26 13.07
N ARG A 145 6.10 26.21 12.92
CA ARG A 145 6.84 24.97 12.69
C ARG A 145 6.72 24.04 13.90
N ILE A 146 6.42 22.78 13.64
CA ILE A 146 6.26 21.76 14.69
C ILE A 146 7.62 21.27 15.20
N PHE A 147 8.56 21.03 14.30
CA PHE A 147 9.85 20.43 14.62
C PHE A 147 11.00 21.39 14.35
N ASN A 148 11.89 21.58 15.30
CA ASN A 148 13.04 22.49 15.14
C ASN A 148 14.23 21.82 14.44
N SER A 149 14.32 20.49 14.53
CA SER A 149 15.43 19.71 13.97
C SER A 149 15.03 18.26 13.75
N ARG A 150 15.87 17.50 13.06
CA ARG A 150 15.74 16.04 12.96
C ARG A 150 15.79 15.35 14.32
N ALA A 151 16.65 15.82 15.23
CA ALA A 151 16.73 15.25 16.58
C ALA A 151 15.44 15.50 17.38
N ASP A 152 14.82 16.67 17.19
CA ASP A 152 13.51 16.99 17.78
C ASP A 152 12.43 16.05 17.25
N PHE A 153 12.39 15.82 15.93
CA PHE A 153 11.47 14.87 15.31
C PHE A 153 11.64 13.44 15.84
N VAL A 154 12.87 12.92 15.86
CA VAL A 154 13.15 11.54 16.25
C VAL A 154 12.89 11.29 17.73
N ASN A 155 13.17 12.28 18.58
CA ASN A 155 13.00 12.17 20.03
C ASN A 155 11.68 12.77 20.55
N HIS A 156 10.76 13.13 19.65
CA HIS A 156 9.49 13.70 20.03
C HIS A 156 8.72 12.72 20.95
N PRO A 157 8.14 13.19 22.06
CA PRO A 157 7.51 12.31 23.04
C PRO A 157 6.25 11.60 22.50
N ASP A 158 5.53 12.25 21.60
CA ASP A 158 4.41 11.64 20.89
C ASP A 158 4.90 11.00 19.59
N THR A 159 5.13 9.69 19.66
CA THR A 159 5.62 8.87 18.54
C THR A 159 4.53 8.57 17.51
N THR A 160 3.25 8.57 17.92
CA THR A 160 2.13 8.40 16.99
C THR A 160 1.97 9.65 16.14
N PHE A 161 2.05 10.83 16.74
CA PHE A 161 2.03 12.09 16.02
C PHE A 161 3.19 12.22 15.03
N THR A 162 4.42 11.86 15.41
CA THR A 162 5.54 11.91 14.47
C THR A 162 5.43 10.87 13.37
N ALA A 163 4.92 9.67 13.63
CA ALA A 163 4.61 8.69 12.60
C ALA A 163 3.54 9.21 11.62
N THR A 164 2.50 9.89 12.11
CA THR A 164 1.48 10.55 11.27
C THR A 164 2.10 11.64 10.41
N CYS A 165 2.93 12.52 10.99
CA CYS A 165 3.63 13.57 10.25
C CYS A 165 4.56 12.97 9.19
N TYR A 166 5.28 11.90 9.52
CA TYR A 166 6.13 11.17 8.59
C TYR A 166 5.32 10.62 7.41
N GLY A 167 4.18 9.96 7.68
CA GLY A 167 3.32 9.41 6.65
C GLY A 167 2.83 10.47 5.66
N TYR A 168 2.34 11.61 6.16
CA TYR A 168 1.91 12.71 5.29
C TYR A 168 3.08 13.39 4.56
N ALA A 169 4.25 13.53 5.20
CA ALA A 169 5.45 14.02 4.54
C ALA A 169 5.91 13.09 3.41
N LEU A 170 5.83 11.78 3.60
CA LEU A 170 6.14 10.77 2.58
C LEU A 170 5.25 10.94 1.35
N LEU A 171 3.93 11.06 1.55
CA LEU A 171 2.98 11.30 0.46
C LEU A 171 3.28 12.61 -0.27
N ALA A 172 3.43 13.70 0.48
CA ALA A 172 3.72 15.02 -0.09
C ALA A 172 5.03 15.05 -0.88
N ASN A 173 6.09 14.40 -0.36
CA ASN A 173 7.39 14.29 -1.01
C ASN A 173 7.32 13.45 -2.31
N ALA A 174 6.44 12.45 -2.35
CA ALA A 174 6.14 11.68 -3.55
C ALA A 174 5.20 12.41 -4.54
N GLY A 175 4.73 13.61 -4.20
CA GLY A 175 3.75 14.36 -5.01
C GLY A 175 2.34 13.76 -4.96
N LEU A 176 2.05 12.92 -3.97
CA LEU A 176 0.78 12.23 -3.76
C LEU A 176 -0.04 12.93 -2.67
N LYS A 177 -1.34 12.74 -2.73
CA LYS A 177 -2.30 13.11 -1.69
C LYS A 177 -2.86 11.85 -1.02
N GLU A 178 -3.61 12.05 0.06
CA GLU A 178 -4.26 10.95 0.76
C GLU A 178 -5.23 10.20 -0.15
N GLU A 179 -5.94 10.89 -1.03
CA GLU A 179 -6.87 10.27 -1.98
C GLU A 179 -6.16 9.33 -2.98
N ASP A 180 -4.90 9.63 -3.33
CA ASP A 180 -4.11 8.80 -4.24
C ASP A 180 -3.72 7.45 -3.62
N THR A 181 -3.79 7.32 -2.29
CA THR A 181 -3.53 6.07 -1.56
C THR A 181 -4.74 5.14 -1.52
N ARG A 182 -5.93 5.68 -1.84
CA ARG A 182 -7.21 4.94 -1.89
C ARG A 182 -7.87 5.16 -3.25
N PRO A 183 -7.21 4.73 -4.34
CA PRO A 183 -7.76 4.85 -5.67
C PRO A 183 -9.09 4.11 -5.77
N ASP A 184 -10.04 4.76 -6.43
CA ASP A 184 -11.36 4.20 -6.69
C ASP A 184 -11.28 3.15 -7.80
N PHE A 185 -10.98 1.92 -7.43
CA PHE A 185 -10.85 0.81 -8.36
C PHE A 185 -12.21 0.31 -8.87
N ALA A 186 -12.22 -0.25 -10.08
CA ALA A 186 -13.45 -0.69 -10.76
C ALA A 186 -14.24 -1.71 -9.93
N GLU A 187 -13.56 -2.66 -9.30
CA GLU A 187 -14.20 -3.66 -8.44
C GLU A 187 -14.83 -3.06 -7.19
N ARG A 188 -14.22 -2.03 -6.59
CA ARG A 188 -14.77 -1.35 -5.41
C ARG A 188 -15.99 -0.53 -5.76
N ARG A 189 -15.96 0.21 -6.87
CA ARG A 189 -17.14 0.89 -7.41
C ARG A 189 -18.29 -0.08 -7.63
N TRP A 190 -18.02 -1.16 -8.37
CA TRP A 190 -19.02 -2.17 -8.69
C TRP A 190 -19.64 -2.77 -7.42
N LEU A 191 -18.81 -3.15 -6.44
CA LEU A 191 -19.30 -3.72 -5.18
C LEU A 191 -20.13 -2.73 -4.36
N ARG A 192 -19.79 -1.43 -4.36
CA ARG A 192 -20.60 -0.39 -3.70
C ARG A 192 -21.93 -0.17 -4.41
N GLU A 193 -21.93 -0.07 -5.73
CA GLU A 193 -23.15 0.08 -6.56
C GLU A 193 -24.14 -1.06 -6.34
N HIS A 194 -23.63 -2.28 -6.11
CA HIS A 194 -24.44 -3.46 -5.85
C HIS A 194 -24.65 -3.74 -4.35
N GLY A 195 -24.22 -2.84 -3.46
CA GLY A 195 -24.48 -2.89 -2.02
C GLY A 195 -23.71 -3.97 -1.25
N TYR A 196 -22.60 -4.47 -1.80
CA TYR A 196 -21.68 -5.40 -1.12
C TYR A 196 -20.64 -4.68 -0.26
N LEU A 197 -20.34 -3.41 -0.58
CA LEU A 197 -19.49 -2.53 0.21
C LEU A 197 -20.27 -1.29 0.66
N ASN A 198 -19.96 -0.78 1.85
CA ASN A 198 -20.43 0.53 2.32
C ASN A 198 -19.53 1.66 1.74
N ASN A 199 -19.80 2.92 2.12
CA ASN A 199 -18.99 4.06 1.68
C ASN A 199 -17.58 4.11 2.27
N GLU A 200 -17.31 3.31 3.31
CA GLU A 200 -16.02 3.16 3.99
C GLU A 200 -15.25 1.92 3.48
N ASP A 201 -15.77 1.25 2.43
CA ASP A 201 -15.27 -0.01 1.87
C ASP A 201 -15.31 -1.21 2.84
N ASP A 202 -16.18 -1.19 3.86
CA ASP A 202 -16.49 -2.38 4.66
C ASP A 202 -17.55 -3.25 3.99
N LEU A 203 -17.44 -4.55 4.24
CA LEU A 203 -18.43 -5.55 3.80
C LEU A 203 -19.77 -5.32 4.49
N THR A 204 -20.85 -5.36 3.71
CA THR A 204 -22.21 -5.18 4.23
C THR A 204 -22.86 -6.48 4.68
N ASP A 205 -23.96 -6.38 5.43
CA ASP A 205 -24.82 -7.52 5.77
C ASP A 205 -25.29 -8.33 4.56
N LYS A 206 -25.46 -7.68 3.40
CA LYS A 206 -25.81 -8.36 2.14
C LYS A 206 -24.76 -9.41 1.80
N TYR A 207 -23.48 -9.03 1.86
CA TYR A 207 -22.38 -9.94 1.62
C TYR A 207 -22.35 -11.10 2.62
N TYR A 208 -22.43 -10.80 3.92
CA TYR A 208 -22.38 -11.83 4.96
C TYR A 208 -23.52 -12.85 4.84
N LYS A 209 -24.74 -12.40 4.54
CA LYS A 209 -25.90 -13.28 4.35
C LYS A 209 -25.71 -14.23 3.17
N GLU A 210 -25.12 -13.75 2.08
CA GLU A 210 -24.87 -14.57 0.90
C GLU A 210 -23.75 -15.58 1.10
N ILE A 211 -22.67 -15.23 1.82
CA ILE A 211 -21.65 -16.21 2.22
C ILE A 211 -22.26 -17.34 3.04
N VAL A 212 -23.06 -16.99 4.05
CA VAL A 212 -23.70 -17.97 4.92
C VAL A 212 -24.65 -18.87 4.11
N ALA A 213 -25.41 -18.30 3.17
CA ALA A 213 -26.27 -19.06 2.27
C ALA A 213 -25.49 -20.02 1.35
N ASP A 214 -24.37 -19.56 0.80
CA ASP A 214 -23.51 -20.40 -0.05
C ASP A 214 -22.87 -21.54 0.76
N ALA A 215 -22.38 -21.26 1.96
CA ALA A 215 -21.76 -22.25 2.86
C ALA A 215 -22.75 -23.34 3.29
N ILE A 216 -23.98 -22.97 3.65
CA ILE A 216 -25.06 -23.92 3.98
C ILE A 216 -25.47 -24.73 2.72
N GLY A 217 -25.46 -24.09 1.55
CA GLY A 217 -25.77 -24.71 0.27
C GLY A 217 -24.73 -25.74 -0.20
N THR A 218 -23.43 -25.53 0.07
CA THR A 218 -22.36 -26.50 -0.22
C THR A 218 -22.41 -27.71 0.71
N GLU A 219 -22.64 -27.52 2.01
CA GLU A 219 -22.81 -28.63 2.97
C GLU A 219 -24.00 -29.54 2.58
N ALA A 220 -25.12 -28.95 2.15
CA ALA A 220 -26.28 -29.71 1.68
C ALA A 220 -26.01 -30.51 0.38
N LYS A 221 -25.09 -30.06 -0.47
CA LYS A 221 -24.68 -30.76 -1.71
C LYS A 221 -23.66 -31.87 -1.43
N GLU A 222 -22.75 -31.68 -0.48
CA GLU A 222 -21.82 -32.72 -0.05
C GLU A 222 -22.52 -33.87 0.68
N ALA A 223 -23.55 -33.57 1.48
CA ALA A 223 -24.38 -34.59 2.14
C ALA A 223 -25.18 -35.47 1.17
N LYS A 224 -25.40 -35.03 -0.09
CA LYS A 224 -26.17 -35.76 -1.10
C LYS A 224 -25.32 -36.60 -2.08
N LYS A 225 -23.99 -36.65 -1.95
CA LYS A 225 -23.16 -37.54 -2.80
C LYS A 225 -23.47 -39.01 -2.46
N PRO A 226 -23.94 -39.84 -3.43
CA PRO A 226 -24.27 -41.23 -3.15
C PRO A 226 -23.01 -42.02 -2.76
N ARG A 227 -22.99 -42.57 -1.54
CA ARG A 227 -21.97 -43.51 -1.09
C ARG A 227 -21.92 -44.69 -2.07
N LYS A 228 -20.87 -44.77 -2.88
CA LYS A 228 -20.62 -45.92 -3.78
C LYS A 228 -20.63 -47.20 -2.94
N ARG A 229 -21.67 -48.04 -3.11
CA ARG A 229 -21.78 -49.36 -2.50
C ARG A 229 -20.58 -50.21 -2.94
N ARG A 230 -19.64 -50.46 -2.02
CA ARG A 230 -18.59 -51.47 -2.19
C ARG A 230 -19.25 -52.83 -2.43
N ARG A 231 -19.19 -53.34 -3.67
CA ARG A 231 -19.53 -54.74 -3.97
C ARG A 231 -18.47 -55.62 -3.29
N LYS A 232 -18.88 -56.38 -2.27
CA LYS A 232 -18.08 -57.50 -1.73
C LYS A 232 -18.01 -58.57 -2.81
N LYS A 233 -16.81 -58.87 -3.31
CA LYS A 233 -16.53 -60.12 -4.02
C LYS A 233 -16.69 -61.25 -3.01
N LYS A 234 -17.55 -62.22 -3.31
CA LYS A 234 -17.56 -63.53 -2.64
C LYS A 234 -16.57 -64.42 -3.40
N GLU A 235 -15.69 -65.05 -2.63
CA GLU A 235 -14.88 -66.21 -3.02
C GLU A 235 -15.76 -67.45 -3.17
#